data_AF-A0A5E4IVL8-F1
#
_entry.id   AF-A0A5E4IVL8-F1
#
_cell.length_a   1.000
_cell.length_b   1.000
_cell.length_c   1.000
_cell.angle_alpha   90.00
_cell.angle_beta   90.00
_cell.angle_gamma   90.00
#
_symmetry.space_group_name_H-M   'P 1'
#
loop_
_entity.id
_entity.type
_entity.pdbx_description
1 polymer ?
#
loop_
_entity_poly.entity_id
_entity_poly.type
_entity_poly.pdbx_seq_one_letter_code
_entity_poly.pdbx_strand_id
1 'polypeptide(L)'
;MVKGYSIENAIAEFLEPFKPQARPAAPPEPIDTAPEAQALRSHTQLLTEQVRTLRAYVSDLRADLAEKEEALRRANSKLDRLRDKTAREIKRDQEIKIRDKEIERLRSLLRSERKYIKKLKRFQARQKNAEQIEELKGLRRLKPLEAFSKDAVVRAEDRWGLEEGDLVLLENASGGGRNAADLLIARGIEAVITDGDMAPATKEYIQESGIPVFSSQELPIQRIDGLPFVRPNDLEAAQARWTEEMKARQAERQAERLESIIQEYRVERKKEEKRLQK
;
A
#
# COMPACT_ATOMS: atom_id res chain seq x y z
N MET A 1 83.28 -44.77 17.80
CA MET A 1 82.32 -45.73 18.38
C MET A 1 82.63 -45.88 19.86
N VAL A 2 81.83 -45.25 20.73
CA VAL A 2 81.82 -45.49 22.17
C VAL A 2 80.35 -45.68 22.52
N LYS A 3 80.04 -46.85 23.08
CA LYS A 3 78.68 -47.40 23.20
C LYS A 3 77.98 -46.69 24.36
N GLY A 4 76.85 -46.04 24.08
CA GLY A 4 76.09 -45.28 25.06
C GLY A 4 75.51 -46.18 26.15
N TYR A 5 75.63 -45.74 27.40
CA TYR A 5 74.94 -46.33 28.54
C TYR A 5 73.46 -45.93 28.49
N SER A 6 72.55 -46.92 28.48
CA SER A 6 71.11 -46.71 28.52
C SER A 6 70.68 -46.18 29.89
N ILE A 7 69.76 -45.21 29.90
CA ILE A 7 69.19 -44.57 31.11
C ILE A 7 68.57 -45.62 32.04
N GLU A 8 68.09 -46.75 31.50
CA GLU A 8 67.55 -47.88 32.26
C GLU A 8 68.60 -48.57 33.16
N ASN A 9 69.87 -48.61 32.74
CA ASN A 9 70.96 -49.14 33.57
C ASN A 9 71.40 -48.15 34.67
N ALA A 10 71.24 -46.84 34.47
CA ALA A 10 71.52 -45.84 35.51
C ALA A 10 70.45 -45.86 36.61
N ILE A 11 69.21 -46.22 36.27
CA ILE A 11 68.11 -46.38 37.24
C ILE A 11 68.29 -47.67 38.07
N ALA A 12 68.87 -48.72 37.49
CA ALA A 12 69.16 -49.98 38.19
C ALA A 12 70.26 -49.85 39.26
N GLU A 13 71.22 -48.95 39.09
CA GLU A 13 72.32 -48.73 40.05
C GLU A 13 71.87 -47.95 41.30
N PHE A 14 70.77 -47.18 41.21
CA PHE A 14 70.21 -46.42 42.33
C PHE A 14 69.06 -47.13 43.07
N LEU A 15 68.63 -48.29 42.56
CA LEU A 15 67.59 -49.14 43.13
C LEU A 15 68.16 -50.42 43.75
N GLU A 16 69.37 -50.36 44.33
CA GLU A 16 69.72 -51.33 45.36
C GLU A 16 68.75 -51.14 46.54
N PRO A 17 68.01 -52.16 46.97
CA PRO A 17 67.37 -52.11 48.27
C PRO A 17 68.50 -52.00 49.30
N PHE A 18 68.59 -50.84 49.94
CA PHE A 18 69.46 -50.63 51.09
C PHE A 18 69.14 -51.73 52.11
N LYS A 19 69.94 -52.80 52.13
CA LYS A 19 69.94 -53.77 53.22
C LYS A 19 70.44 -53.00 54.43
N PRO A 20 69.61 -52.75 55.46
CA PRO A 20 70.12 -52.11 56.66
C PRO A 20 71.21 -53.02 57.21
N GLN A 21 72.45 -52.54 57.22
CA GLN A 21 73.50 -53.14 58.03
C GLN A 21 72.99 -53.06 59.47
N ALA A 22 72.71 -54.22 60.05
CA ALA A 22 72.47 -54.35 61.48
C ALA A 22 73.75 -53.92 62.19
N ARG A 23 73.82 -52.64 62.57
CA ARG A 23 74.71 -52.21 63.65
C ARG A 23 74.34 -53.05 64.87
N PRO A 24 75.29 -53.65 65.60
CA PRO A 24 74.99 -54.27 66.87
C PRO A 24 74.27 -53.22 67.73
N ALA A 25 73.07 -53.58 68.21
CA ALA A 25 72.30 -52.74 69.09
C ALA A 25 73.17 -52.43 70.31
N ALA A 26 73.62 -51.17 70.41
CA ALA A 26 74.07 -50.64 71.68
C ALA A 26 72.89 -50.79 72.67
N PRO A 27 73.14 -51.23 73.92
CA PRO A 27 72.12 -51.20 74.95
C PRO A 27 71.52 -49.79 75.00
N PRO A 28 70.18 -49.63 75.04
CA PRO A 28 69.60 -48.31 75.19
C PRO A 28 70.08 -47.74 76.52
N GLU A 29 70.84 -46.65 76.47
CA GLU A 29 71.07 -45.81 77.64
C GLU A 29 69.69 -45.30 78.12
N PRO A 30 69.31 -45.52 79.38
CA PRO A 30 68.06 -45.00 79.92
C PRO A 30 68.21 -43.50 80.09
N ILE A 31 67.86 -42.74 79.05
CA ILE A 31 67.60 -41.32 79.17
C ILE A 31 66.22 -41.20 79.82
N ASP A 32 66.16 -40.60 81.01
CA ASP A 32 64.95 -40.23 81.74
C ASP A 32 64.16 -39.11 81.01
N THR A 33 63.67 -39.40 79.80
CA THR A 33 62.72 -38.54 79.04
C THR A 33 61.32 -39.16 78.99
N ALA A 34 61.00 -40.08 79.91
CA ALA A 34 59.71 -40.76 79.99
C ALA A 34 58.50 -39.80 79.98
N PRO A 35 58.48 -38.64 80.69
CA PRO A 35 57.34 -37.74 80.64
C PRO A 35 57.26 -36.91 79.34
N GLU A 36 58.39 -36.44 78.80
CA GLU A 36 58.42 -35.65 77.55
C GLU A 36 58.04 -36.49 76.32
N ALA A 37 58.53 -37.74 76.25
CA ALA A 37 58.18 -38.67 75.17
C ALA A 37 56.69 -39.09 75.22
N GLN A 38 56.10 -39.20 76.42
CA GLN A 38 54.66 -39.46 76.57
C GLN A 38 53.80 -38.26 76.18
N ALA A 39 54.21 -37.04 76.55
CA ALA A 39 53.53 -35.80 76.16
C ALA A 39 53.55 -35.58 74.64
N LEU A 40 54.68 -35.88 73.97
CA LEU A 40 54.79 -35.78 72.52
C LEU A 40 53.90 -36.81 71.79
N ARG A 41 53.77 -38.02 72.34
CA ARG A 41 52.89 -39.08 71.82
C ARG A 41 51.41 -38.72 71.95
N SER A 42 50.99 -38.19 73.10
CA SER A 42 49.60 -37.74 73.29
C SER A 42 49.25 -36.56 72.40
N HIS A 43 50.19 -35.62 72.20
CA HIS A 43 50.03 -34.53 71.24
C HIS A 43 49.92 -35.03 69.79
N THR A 44 50.75 -36.01 69.40
CA THR A 44 50.69 -36.64 68.08
C THR A 44 49.35 -37.36 67.86
N GLN A 45 48.83 -38.03 68.88
CA GLN A 45 47.51 -38.67 68.83
C GLN A 45 46.38 -37.64 68.67
N LEU A 46 46.42 -36.55 69.43
CA LEU A 46 45.44 -35.46 69.31
C LEU A 46 45.45 -34.83 67.91
N LEU A 47 46.63 -34.54 67.37
CA LEU A 47 46.78 -34.03 66.00
C LEU A 47 46.28 -35.03 64.96
N THR A 48 46.50 -36.34 65.19
CA THR A 48 46.01 -37.39 64.29
C THR A 48 44.48 -37.45 64.27
N GLU A 49 43.85 -37.34 65.45
CA GLU A 49 42.38 -37.26 65.55
C GLU A 49 41.83 -35.98 64.91
N GLN A 50 42.50 -34.83 65.10
CA GLN A 50 42.13 -33.58 64.43
C GLN A 50 42.26 -33.67 62.90
N VAL A 51 43.32 -34.31 62.40
CA VAL A 51 43.48 -34.56 60.96
C VAL A 51 42.38 -35.49 60.46
N ARG A 52 41.96 -36.48 61.25
CA ARG A 52 40.85 -37.39 60.90
C ARG A 52 39.52 -36.64 60.80
N THR A 53 39.19 -35.80 61.79
CA THR A 53 37.95 -35.01 61.77
C THR A 53 37.92 -33.99 60.65
N LEU A 54 39.04 -33.30 60.39
CA LEU A 54 39.16 -32.37 59.26
C LEU A 54 39.01 -33.09 57.91
N ARG A 55 39.59 -34.29 57.76
CA ARG A 55 39.42 -35.09 56.54
C ARG A 55 37.97 -35.53 56.33
N ALA A 56 37.27 -35.93 57.40
CA ALA A 56 35.84 -36.25 57.34
C ALA A 56 35.02 -35.01 56.92
N TYR A 57 35.26 -33.86 57.55
CA TYR A 57 34.59 -32.61 57.19
C TYR A 57 34.84 -32.17 55.74
N VAL A 58 36.08 -32.33 55.24
CA VAL A 58 36.40 -32.08 53.82
C VAL A 58 35.67 -33.07 52.90
N SER A 59 35.49 -34.32 53.32
CA SER A 59 34.71 -35.31 52.56
C SER A 59 33.24 -34.90 52.48
N ASP A 60 32.64 -34.49 53.60
CA ASP A 60 31.24 -34.05 53.66
C ASP A 60 31.02 -32.79 52.82
N LEU A 61 31.91 -31.80 52.94
CA LEU A 61 31.88 -30.59 52.10
C LEU A 61 32.00 -30.90 50.61
N ARG A 62 32.81 -31.90 50.24
CA ARG A 62 32.92 -32.35 48.84
C ARG A 62 31.65 -33.02 48.36
N ALA A 63 30.99 -33.81 49.21
CA ALA A 63 29.70 -34.42 48.90
C ALA A 63 28.60 -33.35 48.71
N ASP A 64 28.51 -32.38 49.62
CA ASP A 64 27.58 -31.25 49.51
C ASP A 64 27.82 -30.41 48.25
N LEU A 65 29.10 -30.18 47.91
CA LEU A 65 29.46 -29.45 46.70
C LEU A 65 29.03 -30.20 45.45
N ALA A 66 29.24 -31.53 45.40
CA ALA A 66 28.80 -32.38 44.30
C ALA A 66 27.27 -32.36 44.16
N GLU A 67 26.52 -32.46 45.26
CA GLU A 67 25.05 -32.38 45.24
C GLU A 67 24.57 -31.02 44.71
N LYS A 68 25.16 -29.93 45.19
CA LYS A 68 24.82 -28.57 44.71
C LYS A 68 25.17 -28.38 43.24
N GLU A 69 26.30 -28.90 42.77
CA GLU A 69 26.67 -28.88 41.36
C GLU A 69 25.66 -29.63 40.50
N GLU A 70 25.20 -30.81 40.95
CA GLU A 70 24.13 -31.54 40.27
C GLU A 70 22.81 -30.77 40.25
N ALA A 71 22.41 -30.19 41.38
CA ALA A 71 21.20 -29.38 41.47
C ALA A 71 21.28 -28.17 40.52
N LEU A 72 22.44 -27.51 40.45
CA LEU A 72 22.70 -26.38 39.57
C LEU A 72 22.68 -26.80 38.10
N ARG A 73 23.27 -27.94 37.74
CA ARG A 73 23.17 -28.51 36.38
C ARG A 73 21.71 -28.79 36.00
N ARG A 74 20.93 -29.41 36.89
CA ARG A 74 19.50 -29.69 36.67
C ARG A 74 18.71 -28.39 36.49
N ALA A 75 18.92 -27.41 37.36
CA ALA A 75 18.28 -26.10 37.28
C ALA A 75 18.60 -25.36 35.97
N ASN A 76 19.88 -25.33 35.58
CA ASN A 76 20.30 -24.72 34.31
C ASN A 76 19.67 -25.42 33.10
N SER A 77 19.68 -26.75 33.07
CA SER A 77 19.04 -27.50 31.98
C SER A 77 17.53 -27.22 31.86
N LYS A 78 16.84 -27.02 32.98
CA LYS A 78 15.43 -26.65 33.00
C LYS A 78 15.23 -25.22 32.49
N LEU A 79 16.12 -24.31 32.89
CA LEU A 79 16.10 -22.91 32.49
C LEU A 79 16.32 -22.77 30.97
N ASP A 80 17.26 -23.52 30.40
CA ASP A 80 17.52 -23.52 28.96
C ASP A 80 16.32 -24.07 28.18
N ARG A 81 15.71 -25.17 28.63
CA ARG A 81 14.48 -25.71 28.02
C ARG A 81 13.33 -24.70 28.03
N LEU A 82 13.20 -23.94 29.12
CA LEU A 82 12.18 -22.88 29.23
C LEU A 82 12.50 -21.72 28.28
N ARG A 83 13.76 -21.29 28.19
CA ARG A 83 14.22 -20.27 27.23
C ARG A 83 13.97 -20.68 25.77
N ASP A 84 14.26 -21.93 25.42
CA ASP A 84 14.02 -22.43 24.07
C ASP A 84 12.52 -22.50 23.74
N LYS A 85 11.70 -22.82 24.74
CA LYS A 85 10.24 -22.82 24.59
C LYS A 85 9.72 -21.40 24.38
N THR A 86 10.11 -20.44 25.23
CA THR A 86 9.66 -19.04 25.10
C THR A 86 10.16 -18.41 23.81
N ALA A 87 11.40 -18.69 23.39
CA ALA A 87 11.94 -18.21 22.12
C ALA A 87 11.12 -18.73 20.92
N ARG A 88 10.68 -20.00 20.95
CA ARG A 88 9.81 -20.58 19.92
C ARG A 88 8.42 -19.96 19.92
N GLU A 89 7.85 -19.71 21.10
CA GLU A 89 6.54 -19.05 21.24
C GLU A 89 6.59 -17.62 20.69
N ILE A 90 7.60 -16.83 21.07
CA ILE A 90 7.78 -15.46 20.55
C ILE A 90 7.89 -15.45 19.03
N LYS A 91 8.68 -16.35 18.43
CA LYS A 91 8.79 -16.46 16.96
C LYS A 91 7.45 -16.79 16.32
N ARG A 92 6.71 -17.73 16.90
CA ARG A 92 5.37 -18.10 16.42
C ARG A 92 4.41 -16.92 16.51
N ASP A 93 4.40 -16.20 17.62
CA ASP A 93 3.51 -15.05 17.83
C ASP A 93 3.85 -13.90 16.87
N GLN A 94 5.14 -13.68 16.61
CA GLN A 94 5.58 -12.72 15.59
C GLN A 94 5.10 -13.12 14.19
N GLU A 95 5.23 -14.39 13.83
CA GLU A 95 4.75 -14.91 12.55
C GLU A 95 3.23 -14.79 12.42
N ILE A 96 2.48 -15.16 13.45
CA ILE A 96 1.02 -15.00 13.50
C ILE A 96 0.66 -13.52 13.33
N LYS A 97 1.33 -12.61 14.05
CA LYS A 97 1.08 -11.17 13.94
C LYS A 97 1.36 -10.61 12.55
N ILE A 98 2.40 -11.11 11.87
CA ILE A 98 2.68 -10.74 10.47
C ILE A 98 1.56 -11.24 9.57
N ARG A 99 1.15 -12.51 9.72
CA ARG A 99 0.06 -13.11 8.94
C ARG A 99 -1.27 -12.42 9.17
N ASP A 100 -1.60 -12.07 10.41
CA ASP A 100 -2.84 -11.39 10.75
C ASP A 100 -2.93 -10.00 10.10
N LYS A 101 -1.84 -9.24 10.10
CA LYS A 101 -1.77 -7.96 9.39
C LYS A 101 -2.00 -8.13 7.89
N GLU A 102 -1.42 -9.17 7.29
CA GLU A 102 -1.62 -9.47 5.87
C GLU A 102 -3.07 -9.89 5.59
N ILE A 103 -3.65 -10.72 6.45
CA ILE A 103 -5.07 -11.11 6.37
C ILE A 103 -5.97 -9.88 6.45
N GLU A 104 -5.71 -8.94 7.36
CA GLU A 104 -6.46 -7.69 7.47
C GLU A 104 -6.35 -6.83 6.21
N ARG A 105 -5.14 -6.67 5.66
CA ARG A 105 -4.88 -5.96 4.41
C ARG A 105 -5.66 -6.59 3.25
N LEU A 106 -5.53 -7.91 3.06
CA LEU A 106 -6.20 -8.66 2.00
C LEU A 106 -7.73 -8.58 2.14
N ARG A 107 -8.26 -8.71 3.36
CA ARG A 107 -9.70 -8.53 3.63
C ARG A 107 -10.16 -7.12 3.26
N SER A 108 -9.37 -6.10 3.52
CA SER A 108 -9.71 -4.72 3.14
C SER A 108 -9.76 -4.53 1.63
N LEU A 109 -8.76 -5.05 0.92
CA LEU A 109 -8.71 -5.00 -0.55
C LEU A 109 -9.91 -5.73 -1.17
N LEU A 110 -10.22 -6.93 -0.67
CA LEU A 110 -11.35 -7.72 -1.13
C LEU A 110 -12.69 -6.99 -0.87
N ARG A 111 -12.83 -6.26 0.23
CA ARG A 111 -14.00 -5.41 0.47
C ARG A 111 -14.09 -4.25 -0.53
N SER A 112 -12.98 -3.57 -0.83
CA SER A 112 -12.99 -2.48 -1.82
C SER A 112 -13.29 -2.99 -3.22
N GLU A 113 -12.71 -4.11 -3.63
CA GLU A 113 -12.98 -4.74 -4.93
C GLU A 113 -14.43 -5.20 -5.05
N ARG A 114 -14.99 -5.84 -4.01
CA ARG A 114 -16.42 -6.19 -4.00
C ARG A 114 -17.33 -4.97 -4.15
N LYS A 115 -17.01 -3.85 -3.50
CA LYS A 115 -17.74 -2.58 -3.66
C LYS A 115 -17.62 -2.07 -5.11
N TYR A 116 -16.43 -2.14 -5.69
CA TYR A 116 -16.19 -1.72 -7.07
C TYR A 116 -16.96 -2.59 -8.09
N ILE A 117 -16.90 -3.92 -7.96
CA ILE A 117 -17.68 -4.86 -8.77
C ILE A 117 -19.18 -4.59 -8.64
N LYS A 118 -19.68 -4.32 -7.41
CA LYS A 118 -21.09 -3.97 -7.21
C LYS A 118 -21.47 -2.66 -7.93
N LYS A 119 -20.58 -1.67 -7.95
CA LYS A 119 -20.77 -0.41 -8.70
C LYS A 119 -20.83 -0.69 -10.20
N LEU A 120 -19.89 -1.46 -10.73
CA LEU A 120 -19.85 -1.85 -12.15
C LEU A 120 -21.09 -2.63 -12.58
N LYS A 121 -21.53 -3.64 -11.79
CA LYS A 121 -22.75 -4.40 -12.09
C LYS A 121 -23.99 -3.52 -12.14
N ARG A 122 -24.11 -2.54 -11.23
CA ARG A 122 -25.21 -1.57 -11.24
C ARG A 122 -25.15 -0.68 -12.47
N PHE A 123 -23.97 -0.23 -12.87
CA PHE A 123 -23.77 0.57 -14.08
C PHE A 123 -24.17 -0.22 -15.33
N GLN A 124 -23.67 -1.45 -15.47
CA GLN A 124 -24.01 -2.34 -16.59
C GLN A 124 -25.50 -2.65 -16.65
N ALA A 125 -26.16 -2.90 -15.51
CA ALA A 125 -27.61 -3.14 -15.49
C ALA A 125 -28.39 -1.92 -15.99
N ARG A 126 -28.00 -0.70 -15.60
CA ARG A 126 -28.62 0.54 -16.11
C ARG A 126 -28.38 0.71 -17.60
N GLN A 127 -27.19 0.40 -18.09
CA GLN A 127 -26.87 0.46 -19.51
C GLN A 127 -27.76 -0.49 -20.31
N LYS A 128 -27.87 -1.76 -19.89
CA LYS A 128 -28.75 -2.74 -20.54
C LYS A 128 -30.22 -2.32 -20.53
N ASN A 129 -30.70 -1.78 -19.41
CA ASN A 129 -32.06 -1.26 -19.34
C ASN A 129 -32.28 -0.10 -20.33
N ALA A 130 -31.28 0.77 -20.48
CA ALA A 130 -31.34 1.86 -21.44
C ALA A 130 -31.38 1.33 -22.89
N GLU A 131 -30.50 0.40 -23.24
CA GLU A 131 -30.47 -0.26 -24.56
C GLU A 131 -31.80 -0.95 -24.87
N GLN A 132 -32.40 -1.64 -23.90
CA GLN A 132 -33.73 -2.25 -24.05
C GLN A 132 -34.82 -1.22 -24.33
N ILE A 133 -34.76 -0.04 -23.69
CA ILE A 133 -35.73 1.04 -23.93
C ILE A 133 -35.53 1.63 -25.33
N GLU A 134 -34.29 1.83 -25.76
CA GLU A 134 -33.97 2.30 -27.12
C GLU A 134 -34.50 1.33 -28.18
N GLU A 135 -34.28 0.02 -28.01
CA GLU A 135 -34.72 -1.01 -28.95
C GLU A 135 -36.25 -1.17 -28.97
N LEU A 136 -36.90 -1.22 -27.80
CA LEU A 136 -38.34 -1.48 -27.71
C LEU A 136 -39.21 -0.27 -28.06
N LYS A 137 -38.77 0.95 -27.70
CA LYS A 137 -39.56 2.17 -27.90
C LYS A 137 -39.05 3.04 -29.05
N GLY A 138 -37.90 2.71 -29.66
CA GLY A 138 -37.30 3.50 -30.74
C GLY A 138 -36.93 4.92 -30.30
N LEU A 139 -36.56 5.11 -29.03
CA LEU A 139 -36.19 6.42 -28.48
C LEU A 139 -34.67 6.57 -28.45
N ARG A 140 -34.15 7.79 -28.62
CA ARG A 140 -32.73 8.11 -28.46
C ARG A 140 -32.47 8.57 -27.02
N ARG A 141 -31.49 7.94 -26.36
CA ARG A 141 -31.10 8.31 -24.98
C ARG A 141 -30.32 9.62 -24.97
N LEU A 142 -30.52 10.38 -23.90
CA LEU A 142 -29.69 11.52 -23.55
C LEU A 142 -28.87 11.23 -22.30
N LYS A 143 -27.68 11.81 -22.25
CA LYS A 143 -26.81 11.75 -21.08
C LYS A 143 -27.12 12.95 -20.19
N PRO A 144 -27.68 12.75 -18.98
CA PRO A 144 -28.03 13.85 -18.11
C PRO A 144 -26.77 14.45 -17.47
N LEU A 145 -26.70 15.77 -17.50
CA LEU A 145 -25.69 16.58 -16.85
C LEU A 145 -26.36 17.49 -15.82
N GLU A 146 -26.02 17.29 -14.54
CA GLU A 146 -26.62 18.01 -13.40
C GLU A 146 -26.37 19.53 -13.49
N ALA A 147 -25.21 19.95 -14.01
CA ALA A 147 -24.85 21.35 -14.16
C ALA A 147 -23.91 21.54 -15.34
N PHE A 148 -23.97 22.70 -15.98
CA PHE A 148 -23.02 23.06 -17.03
C PHE A 148 -21.71 23.55 -16.40
N SER A 149 -20.81 22.61 -16.06
CA SER A 149 -19.48 22.93 -15.51
C SER A 149 -18.46 21.87 -15.88
N LYS A 150 -17.17 22.21 -15.84
CA LYS A 150 -16.08 21.26 -16.14
C LYS A 150 -16.17 20.00 -15.27
N ASP A 151 -16.36 20.17 -13.97
CA ASP A 151 -16.42 19.04 -13.05
C ASP A 151 -17.66 18.18 -13.28
N ALA A 152 -18.78 18.78 -13.68
CA ALA A 152 -19.98 18.03 -14.01
C ALA A 152 -19.78 17.19 -15.28
N VAL A 153 -19.12 17.73 -16.32
CA VAL A 153 -18.79 16.99 -17.55
C VAL A 153 -17.92 15.78 -17.23
N VAL A 154 -16.86 15.96 -16.43
CA VAL A 154 -16.00 14.85 -16.00
C VAL A 154 -16.76 13.81 -15.18
N ARG A 155 -17.63 14.25 -14.24
CA ARG A 155 -18.47 13.31 -13.48
C ARG A 155 -19.47 12.55 -14.34
N ALA A 156 -20.01 13.18 -15.38
CA ALA A 156 -20.90 12.54 -16.32
C ALA A 156 -20.16 11.56 -17.23
N GLU A 157 -18.93 11.87 -17.63
CA GLU A 157 -18.05 10.94 -18.34
C GLU A 157 -17.80 9.68 -17.50
N ASP A 158 -17.43 9.84 -16.23
CA ASP A 158 -17.22 8.71 -15.32
C ASP A 158 -18.50 7.90 -15.05
N ARG A 159 -19.68 8.54 -15.11
CA ARG A 159 -20.96 7.93 -14.75
C ARG A 159 -21.70 7.32 -15.92
N TRP A 160 -21.60 7.91 -17.11
CA TRP A 160 -22.40 7.59 -18.28
C TRP A 160 -21.55 7.25 -19.52
N GLY A 161 -20.25 7.59 -19.50
CA GLY A 161 -19.32 7.44 -20.62
C GLY A 161 -19.70 8.32 -21.79
N LEU A 162 -19.19 9.56 -21.88
CA LEU A 162 -19.48 10.47 -23.01
C LEU A 162 -18.62 10.10 -24.22
N GLU A 163 -19.27 9.82 -25.34
CA GLU A 163 -18.72 9.40 -26.62
C GLU A 163 -19.19 10.34 -27.73
N GLU A 164 -18.54 10.24 -28.89
CA GLU A 164 -18.91 11.01 -30.08
C GLU A 164 -20.31 10.60 -30.57
N GLY A 165 -21.12 11.58 -30.97
CA GLY A 165 -22.50 11.34 -31.42
C GLY A 165 -23.55 11.27 -30.30
N ASP A 166 -23.16 11.48 -29.05
CA ASP A 166 -24.11 11.51 -27.94
C ASP A 166 -24.98 12.77 -27.93
N LEU A 167 -26.16 12.65 -27.30
CA LEU A 167 -27.04 13.78 -26.97
C LEU A 167 -26.92 14.08 -25.48
N VAL A 168 -26.73 15.34 -25.10
CA VAL A 168 -26.60 15.75 -23.69
C VAL A 168 -27.79 16.59 -23.23
N LEU A 169 -28.30 16.28 -22.05
CA LEU A 169 -29.30 17.10 -21.36
C LEU A 169 -28.63 17.88 -20.22
N LEU A 170 -28.60 19.21 -20.33
CA LEU A 170 -28.20 20.12 -19.26
C LEU A 170 -29.41 20.44 -18.39
N GLU A 171 -29.46 19.91 -17.16
CA GLU A 171 -30.51 20.26 -16.20
C GLU A 171 -30.36 21.69 -15.69
N ASN A 172 -29.12 22.17 -15.57
CA ASN A 172 -28.83 23.57 -15.24
C ASN A 172 -27.77 24.13 -16.19
N ALA A 173 -28.22 24.94 -17.14
CA ALA A 173 -27.37 25.56 -18.17
C ALA A 173 -26.74 26.91 -17.76
N SER A 174 -27.06 27.43 -16.57
CA SER A 174 -26.63 28.77 -16.14
C SER A 174 -25.13 28.90 -15.80
N GLY A 175 -24.46 27.78 -15.49
CA GLY A 175 -23.14 27.79 -14.84
C GLY A 175 -21.91 27.67 -15.73
N GLY A 176 -22.06 27.42 -17.03
CA GLY A 176 -20.91 27.04 -17.87
C GLY A 176 -20.44 28.15 -18.81
N GLY A 177 -19.14 28.38 -18.78
CA GLY A 177 -18.44 29.25 -19.72
C GLY A 177 -17.78 28.46 -20.85
N ARG A 178 -16.88 29.13 -21.58
CA ARG A 178 -16.12 28.55 -22.70
C ARG A 178 -15.45 27.23 -22.36
N ASN A 179 -14.79 27.12 -21.20
CA ASN A 179 -14.10 25.88 -20.81
C ASN A 179 -15.00 24.64 -20.73
N ALA A 180 -16.27 24.80 -20.33
CA ALA A 180 -17.22 23.69 -20.28
C ALA A 180 -17.74 23.36 -21.69
N ALA A 181 -17.97 24.38 -22.52
CA ALA A 181 -18.30 24.21 -23.93
C ALA A 181 -17.17 23.51 -24.69
N ASP A 182 -15.91 23.91 -24.49
CA ASP A 182 -14.73 23.30 -25.12
C ASP A 182 -14.63 21.80 -24.83
N LEU A 183 -15.00 21.39 -23.61
CA LEU A 183 -15.03 19.97 -23.26
C LEU A 183 -16.15 19.22 -24.00
N LEU A 184 -17.33 19.83 -24.16
CA LEU A 184 -18.41 19.21 -24.94
C LEU A 184 -18.04 19.13 -26.43
N ILE A 185 -17.42 20.19 -26.97
CA ILE A 185 -16.97 20.27 -28.36
C ILE A 185 -15.86 19.26 -28.64
N ALA A 186 -14.84 19.18 -27.79
CA ALA A 186 -13.72 18.26 -27.93
C ALA A 186 -14.16 16.78 -27.89
N ARG A 187 -15.33 16.48 -27.34
CA ARG A 187 -15.90 15.13 -27.29
C ARG A 187 -16.74 14.77 -28.51
N GLY A 188 -17.07 15.73 -29.38
CA GLY A 188 -17.85 15.48 -30.59
C GLY A 188 -19.31 15.14 -30.31
N ILE A 189 -19.94 15.86 -29.38
CA ILE A 189 -21.34 15.65 -29.00
C ILE A 189 -22.26 16.12 -30.12
N GLU A 190 -23.33 15.36 -30.42
CA GLU A 190 -24.24 15.64 -31.55
C GLU A 190 -25.14 16.84 -31.28
N ALA A 191 -25.72 16.94 -30.08
CA ALA A 191 -26.56 18.07 -29.70
C ALA A 191 -26.62 18.26 -28.18
N VAL A 192 -26.90 19.50 -27.78
CA VAL A 192 -27.09 19.88 -26.37
C VAL A 192 -28.53 20.35 -26.18
N ILE A 193 -29.21 19.82 -25.18
CA ILE A 193 -30.57 20.23 -24.81
C ILE A 193 -30.55 20.82 -23.41
N THR A 194 -31.18 21.98 -23.23
CA THR A 194 -31.14 22.74 -21.98
C THR A 194 -32.51 22.82 -21.32
N ASP A 195 -32.58 22.47 -20.04
CA ASP A 195 -33.77 22.62 -19.18
C ASP A 195 -33.81 23.95 -18.42
N GLY A 196 -33.23 24.99 -19.02
CA GLY A 196 -33.14 26.34 -18.44
C GLY A 196 -32.36 27.30 -19.34
N ASP A 197 -32.24 28.55 -18.89
CA ASP A 197 -31.58 29.60 -19.67
C ASP A 197 -30.05 29.43 -19.65
N MET A 198 -29.48 29.38 -20.85
CA MET A 198 -28.03 29.42 -21.05
C MET A 198 -27.61 30.83 -21.45
N ALA A 199 -26.42 31.25 -20.99
CA ALA A 199 -25.84 32.54 -21.39
C ALA A 199 -25.77 32.64 -22.93
N PRO A 200 -26.28 33.72 -23.56
CA PRO A 200 -26.32 33.86 -25.01
C PRO A 200 -24.95 33.71 -25.67
N ALA A 201 -23.91 34.28 -25.06
CA ALA A 201 -22.54 34.17 -25.55
C ALA A 201 -22.02 32.73 -25.58
N THR A 202 -22.41 31.89 -24.62
CA THR A 202 -22.01 30.47 -24.62
C THR A 202 -22.84 29.66 -25.61
N LYS A 203 -24.13 30.01 -25.77
CA LYS A 203 -25.00 29.41 -26.81
C LYS A 203 -24.42 29.60 -28.19
N GLU A 204 -24.06 30.85 -28.52
CA GLU A 204 -23.47 31.19 -29.80
C GLU A 204 -22.14 30.45 -30.01
N TYR A 205 -21.28 30.40 -29.02
CA TYR A 205 -19.99 29.69 -29.10
C TYR A 205 -20.14 28.18 -29.43
N ILE A 206 -21.09 27.50 -28.78
CA ILE A 206 -21.38 26.08 -29.06
C ILE A 206 -21.97 25.92 -30.47
N GLN A 207 -22.90 26.80 -30.86
CA GLN A 207 -23.51 26.77 -32.18
C GLN A 207 -22.52 27.06 -33.32
N GLU A 208 -21.59 27.99 -33.14
CA GLU A 208 -20.52 28.29 -34.10
C GLU A 208 -19.55 27.13 -34.27
N SER A 209 -19.42 26.29 -33.24
CA SER A 209 -18.64 25.06 -33.28
C SER A 209 -19.38 23.91 -33.98
N GLY A 210 -20.59 24.15 -34.51
CA GLY A 210 -21.38 23.19 -35.27
C GLY A 210 -22.29 22.30 -34.44
N ILE A 211 -22.41 22.55 -33.12
CA ILE A 211 -23.26 21.76 -32.23
C ILE A 211 -24.58 22.51 -31.99
N PRO A 212 -25.73 21.96 -32.41
CA PRO A 212 -27.03 22.55 -32.12
C PRO A 212 -27.34 22.56 -30.63
N VAL A 213 -27.96 23.66 -30.18
CA VAL A 213 -28.45 23.81 -28.80
C VAL A 213 -29.95 24.06 -28.81
N PHE A 214 -30.70 23.11 -28.25
CA PHE A 214 -32.16 23.12 -28.20
C PHE A 214 -32.67 23.39 -26.78
N SER A 215 -33.84 24.01 -26.68
CA SER A 215 -34.58 24.11 -25.42
C SER A 215 -35.44 22.88 -25.17
N SER A 216 -35.68 22.51 -23.91
CA SER A 216 -36.70 21.51 -23.53
C SER A 216 -38.09 21.78 -24.11
N GLN A 217 -38.39 23.04 -24.48
CA GLN A 217 -39.65 23.41 -25.14
C GLN A 217 -39.69 23.04 -26.63
N GLU A 218 -38.55 23.13 -27.31
CA GLU A 218 -38.43 22.80 -28.74
C GLU A 218 -38.38 21.30 -28.97
N LEU A 219 -37.80 20.57 -28.01
CA LEU A 219 -37.58 19.14 -28.07
C LEU A 219 -38.08 18.46 -26.78
N PRO A 220 -39.27 17.83 -26.81
CA PRO A 220 -39.86 17.25 -25.60
C PRO A 220 -39.07 16.02 -25.13
N ILE A 221 -38.68 16.03 -23.86
CA ILE A 221 -37.88 14.98 -23.22
C ILE A 221 -38.79 14.06 -22.41
N GLN A 222 -38.63 12.75 -22.59
CA GLN A 222 -39.31 11.73 -21.79
C GLN A 222 -38.34 11.12 -20.80
N ARG A 223 -38.70 11.09 -19.51
CA ARG A 223 -37.91 10.42 -18.47
C ARG A 223 -38.48 9.02 -18.23
N ILE A 224 -37.71 7.97 -18.52
CA ILE A 224 -38.09 6.57 -18.29
C ILE A 224 -37.02 5.96 -17.37
N ASP A 225 -37.41 5.37 -16.25
CA ASP A 225 -36.51 4.82 -15.22
C ASP A 225 -35.39 5.79 -14.76
N GLY A 226 -35.69 7.09 -14.77
CA GLY A 226 -34.75 8.14 -14.38
C GLY A 226 -33.71 8.51 -15.46
N LEU A 227 -33.83 7.97 -16.67
CA LEU A 227 -33.01 8.34 -17.82
C LEU A 227 -33.82 9.22 -18.80
N PRO A 228 -33.22 10.30 -19.33
CA PRO A 228 -33.88 11.13 -20.34
C PRO A 228 -33.77 10.51 -21.74
N PHE A 229 -34.86 10.59 -22.49
CA PHE A 229 -35.03 10.09 -23.85
C PHE A 229 -35.73 11.12 -24.73
N VAL A 230 -35.43 11.12 -26.02
CA VAL A 230 -36.08 11.96 -27.05
C VAL A 230 -36.53 11.07 -28.21
N ARG A 231 -37.60 11.48 -28.90
CA ARG A 231 -38.06 10.81 -30.11
C ARG A 231 -37.15 11.18 -31.30
N PRO A 232 -36.68 10.22 -32.10
CA PRO A 232 -35.86 10.50 -33.28
C PRO A 232 -36.49 11.51 -34.23
N ASN A 233 -37.79 11.36 -34.52
CA ASN A 233 -38.51 12.26 -35.43
C ASN A 233 -38.49 13.73 -34.96
N ASP A 234 -38.65 13.96 -33.65
CA ASP A 234 -38.64 15.31 -33.08
C ASP A 234 -37.23 15.91 -33.15
N LEU A 235 -36.21 15.07 -32.93
CA LEU A 235 -34.79 15.45 -33.03
C LEU A 235 -34.40 15.82 -34.46
N GLU A 236 -34.77 14.99 -35.44
CA GLU A 236 -34.51 15.25 -36.87
C GLU A 236 -35.19 16.54 -37.33
N ALA A 237 -36.45 16.76 -36.94
CA ALA A 237 -37.17 17.99 -37.26
C ALA A 237 -36.55 19.23 -36.60
N ALA A 238 -36.02 19.11 -35.37
CA ALA A 238 -35.31 20.19 -34.70
C ALA A 238 -33.94 20.48 -35.37
N GLN A 239 -33.18 19.44 -35.72
CA GLN A 239 -31.92 19.58 -36.45
C GLN A 239 -32.11 20.19 -37.82
N ALA A 240 -33.13 19.78 -38.59
CA ALA A 240 -33.44 20.36 -39.89
C ALA A 240 -33.70 21.87 -39.78
N ARG A 241 -34.57 22.29 -38.86
CA ARG A 241 -34.86 23.71 -38.60
C ARG A 241 -33.59 24.49 -38.22
N TRP A 242 -32.77 23.95 -37.32
CA TRP A 242 -31.51 24.57 -36.94
C TRP A 242 -30.55 24.72 -38.13
N THR A 243 -30.41 23.71 -38.99
CA THR A 243 -29.54 23.81 -40.17
C THR A 243 -30.02 24.88 -41.16
N GLU A 244 -31.32 25.06 -41.32
CA GLU A 244 -31.90 26.13 -42.15
C GLU A 244 -31.62 27.50 -41.55
N GLU A 245 -31.84 27.68 -40.23
CA GLU A 245 -31.53 28.92 -39.52
C GLU A 245 -30.05 29.28 -39.60
N MET A 246 -29.15 28.31 -39.42
CA MET A 246 -27.71 28.56 -39.49
C MET A 246 -27.27 28.94 -40.91
N LYS A 247 -27.84 28.31 -41.95
CA LYS A 247 -27.59 28.72 -43.34
C LYS A 247 -28.07 30.15 -43.60
N ALA A 248 -29.26 30.51 -43.11
CA ALA A 248 -29.79 31.86 -43.24
C ALA A 248 -28.88 32.90 -42.54
N ARG A 249 -28.48 32.63 -41.29
CA ARG A 249 -27.54 33.51 -40.54
C ARG A 249 -26.18 33.63 -41.22
N GLN A 250 -25.65 32.53 -41.75
CA GLN A 250 -24.38 32.56 -42.49
C GLN A 250 -24.48 33.40 -43.76
N ALA A 251 -25.57 33.28 -44.51
CA ALA A 251 -25.82 34.07 -45.70
C ALA A 251 -25.93 35.58 -45.37
N GLU A 252 -26.61 35.93 -44.28
CA GLU A 252 -26.72 37.31 -43.81
C GLU A 252 -25.35 37.89 -43.39
N ARG A 253 -24.57 37.16 -42.58
CA ARG A 253 -23.20 37.56 -42.20
C ARG A 253 -22.28 37.72 -43.42
N GLN A 254 -22.43 36.87 -44.44
CA GLN A 254 -21.67 36.98 -45.68
C GLN A 254 -22.07 38.23 -46.47
N ALA A 255 -23.36 38.55 -46.54
CA ALA A 255 -23.85 39.76 -47.19
C ALA A 255 -23.32 41.03 -46.51
N GLU A 256 -23.40 41.10 -45.17
CA GLU A 256 -22.86 42.22 -44.38
C GLU A 256 -21.34 42.38 -44.58
N ARG A 257 -20.61 41.26 -44.64
CA ARG A 257 -19.15 41.27 -44.89
C ARG A 257 -18.81 41.77 -46.29
N LEU A 258 -19.58 41.38 -47.30
CA LEU A 258 -19.38 41.88 -48.66
C LEU A 258 -19.70 43.38 -48.73
N GLU A 259 -20.74 43.82 -48.05
CA GLU A 259 -21.09 45.23 -47.96
C GLU A 259 -19.99 46.06 -47.29
N SER A 260 -19.42 45.59 -46.18
CA SER A 260 -18.32 46.30 -45.51
C SER A 260 -17.08 46.44 -46.41
N ILE A 261 -16.71 45.39 -47.16
CA ILE A 261 -15.60 45.42 -48.13
C ILE A 261 -15.89 46.44 -49.24
N ILE A 262 -17.12 46.47 -49.75
CA ILE A 262 -17.53 47.44 -50.78
C ILE A 262 -17.43 48.87 -50.22
N GLN A 263 -17.86 49.09 -48.98
CA GLN A 263 -17.77 50.40 -48.34
C GLN A 263 -16.33 50.84 -48.13
N GLU A 264 -15.46 49.95 -47.64
CA GLU A 264 -14.02 50.20 -47.50
C GLU A 264 -13.38 50.56 -48.86
N TYR A 265 -13.66 49.78 -49.89
CA TYR A 265 -13.17 50.06 -51.25
C TYR A 265 -13.67 51.41 -51.79
N ARG A 266 -14.94 51.76 -51.57
CA ARG A 266 -15.49 53.08 -51.94
C ARG A 266 -14.81 54.22 -51.23
N VAL A 267 -14.46 54.05 -49.95
CA VAL A 267 -13.76 55.05 -49.14
C VAL A 267 -12.30 55.19 -49.61
N GLU A 268 -11.62 54.09 -49.92
CA GLU A 268 -10.25 54.12 -50.44
C GLU A 268 -10.16 54.78 -51.82
N ARG A 269 -11.03 54.42 -52.77
CA ARG A 269 -11.07 55.05 -54.10
C ARG A 269 -11.28 56.56 -54.02
N LYS A 270 -12.17 57.03 -53.14
CA LYS A 270 -12.37 58.48 -52.90
C LYS A 270 -11.14 59.17 -52.31
N LYS A 271 -10.31 58.46 -51.52
CA LYS A 271 -9.06 58.99 -50.98
C LYS A 271 -7.97 59.06 -52.06
N GLU A 272 -7.89 58.06 -52.94
CA GLU A 272 -6.94 58.04 -54.06
C GLU A 272 -7.24 59.15 -55.08
N GLU A 273 -8.50 59.35 -55.45
CA GLU A 273 -8.91 60.43 -56.36
C GLU A 273 -8.55 61.82 -55.79
N LYS A 274 -8.72 62.01 -54.46
CA LYS A 274 -8.29 63.24 -53.77
C LYS A 274 -6.78 63.41 -53.71
N ARG A 275 -5.99 62.33 -53.76
CA ARG A 275 -4.52 62.39 -53.81
C ARG A 275 -4.00 62.71 -55.20
N LEU A 276 -4.70 62.28 -56.26
CA LEU A 276 -4.37 62.59 -57.66
C LEU A 276 -4.74 64.01 -58.08
N GLN A 277 -5.65 64.68 -57.37
CA GLN A 277 -6.06 66.07 -57.63
C GLN A 277 -5.23 67.13 -56.86
N LYS A 278 -4.25 66.71 -56.06
CA LYS A 278 -3.34 67.58 -55.31
C LYS A 278 -1.94 67.55 -55.92
#